data_AF-A0A7Y2IP45-F1
#
_entry.id   AF-A0A7Y2IP45-F1
#
_cell.length_a   1.000
_cell.length_b   1.000
_cell.length_c   1.000
_cell.angle_alpha   90.00
_cell.angle_beta   90.00
_cell.angle_gamma   90.00
#
_symmetry.space_group_name_H-M   'P 1'
#
loop_
_entity.id
_entity.type
_entity.pdbx_description
1 polymer ?
#
loop_
_entity_poly.entity_id
_entity_poly.type
_entity_poly.pdbx_seq_one_letter_code
_entity_poly.pdbx_strand_id
1 'polypeptide(L)'
;MEELGDRPSLESLRRAADGTSRAAVAEHYGFSSWSALMAEAGRRLVATEDLHQWFGAQLNNEVWRAIDAAAVSPGSDSDDKDELVYAAFASAHHWRQIGTRANQARAEHLISRVATIVGLPDLALRHATRCLELVEAHAGEMEDWDLGFALEALARAQMACGRVDEAHETLQRARAATAAIVDSGDREIVEGELAREPWFGMT
;
A
#
# COMPACT_ATOMS: atom_id res chain seq x y z
N MET A 1 -14.35 -36.77 -11.15
CA MET A 1 -14.28 -35.29 -11.04
C MET A 1 -12.81 -35.00 -10.81
N GLU A 2 -12.09 -34.94 -11.91
CA GLU A 2 -10.62 -34.99 -11.97
C GLU A 2 -10.05 -33.66 -11.48
N GLU A 3 -9.00 -33.72 -10.65
CA GLU A 3 -8.42 -32.58 -9.96
C GLU A 3 -8.04 -31.46 -10.94
N LEU A 4 -8.47 -30.24 -10.61
CA LEU A 4 -8.13 -28.97 -11.27
C LEU A 4 -6.67 -28.55 -11.03
N GLY A 5 -5.74 -29.50 -11.08
CA GLY A 5 -4.30 -29.27 -10.95
C GLY A 5 -3.68 -28.97 -12.32
N ASP A 6 -3.05 -27.80 -12.43
CA ASP A 6 -2.04 -27.47 -13.45
C ASP A 6 -2.50 -27.12 -14.89
N ARG A 7 -3.53 -26.25 -15.02
CA ARG A 7 -3.81 -25.55 -16.30
C ARG A 7 -3.27 -24.12 -16.31
N PRO A 8 -2.70 -23.65 -17.44
CA PRO A 8 -1.95 -22.40 -17.57
C PRO A 8 -2.84 -21.15 -17.42
N SER A 9 -2.27 -20.06 -16.90
CA SER A 9 -2.95 -18.76 -16.87
C SER A 9 -3.10 -18.16 -18.29
N LEU A 10 -3.99 -17.18 -18.45
CA LEU A 10 -4.13 -16.43 -19.72
C LEU A 10 -2.81 -15.82 -20.19
N GLU A 11 -1.97 -15.40 -19.24
CA GLU A 11 -0.65 -14.83 -19.52
C GLU A 11 0.34 -15.90 -20.00
N SER A 12 0.41 -17.05 -19.32
CA SER A 12 1.23 -18.18 -19.73
C SER A 12 0.86 -18.68 -21.13
N LEU A 13 -0.43 -18.70 -21.46
CA LEU A 13 -0.92 -19.03 -22.79
C LEU A 13 -0.47 -18.03 -23.85
N ARG A 14 -0.59 -16.73 -23.57
CA ARG A 14 -0.14 -15.67 -24.50
C ARG A 14 1.34 -15.80 -24.81
N ARG A 15 2.19 -15.98 -23.79
CA ARG A 15 3.64 -16.19 -23.98
C ARG A 15 3.95 -17.47 -24.75
N ALA A 16 3.23 -18.56 -24.48
CA ALA A 16 3.42 -19.82 -25.22
C ALA A 16 3.09 -19.66 -26.72
N ALA A 17 2.07 -18.87 -27.05
CA ALA A 17 1.68 -18.57 -28.43
C ALA A 17 2.65 -17.64 -29.19
N ASP A 18 3.57 -16.98 -28.50
CA ASP A 18 4.64 -16.18 -29.13
C ASP A 18 5.82 -17.07 -29.57
N GLY A 19 6.02 -18.20 -28.88
CA GLY A 19 7.09 -19.17 -29.16
C GLY A 19 6.70 -20.38 -30.00
N THR A 20 5.40 -20.63 -30.21
CA THR A 20 4.89 -21.72 -31.06
C THR A 20 3.51 -21.40 -31.62
N SER A 21 2.98 -22.23 -32.53
CA SER A 21 1.67 -21.98 -33.12
C SER A 21 0.55 -22.10 -32.08
N ARG A 22 -0.42 -21.17 -32.12
CA ARG A 22 -1.63 -21.19 -31.26
C ARG A 22 -2.41 -22.51 -31.34
N ALA A 23 -2.37 -23.19 -32.48
CA ALA A 23 -2.99 -24.50 -32.65
C ALA A 23 -2.27 -25.57 -31.82
N ALA A 24 -0.93 -25.59 -31.84
CA ALA A 24 -0.13 -26.52 -31.04
C ALA A 24 -0.30 -26.27 -29.53
N VAL A 25 -0.41 -25.00 -29.10
CA VAL A 25 -0.71 -24.68 -27.70
C VAL A 25 -2.10 -25.20 -27.30
N ALA A 26 -3.11 -25.01 -28.15
CA ALA A 26 -4.46 -25.51 -27.89
C ALA A 26 -4.51 -27.04 -27.76
N GLU A 27 -3.86 -27.75 -28.70
CA GLU A 27 -3.77 -29.21 -28.70
C GLU A 27 -3.03 -29.74 -27.46
N HIS A 28 -1.91 -29.12 -27.07
CA HIS A 28 -1.15 -29.49 -25.88
C HIS A 28 -2.00 -29.49 -24.61
N TYR A 29 -2.92 -28.52 -24.48
CA TYR A 29 -3.84 -28.42 -23.35
C TYR A 29 -5.17 -29.17 -23.56
N GLY A 30 -5.32 -29.93 -24.66
CA GLY A 30 -6.50 -30.76 -24.92
C GLY A 30 -7.72 -30.00 -25.45
N PHE A 31 -7.54 -28.85 -26.09
CA PHE A 31 -8.62 -28.04 -26.65
C PHE A 31 -8.65 -28.11 -28.18
N SER A 32 -9.86 -28.07 -28.74
CA SER A 32 -10.09 -28.15 -30.19
C SER A 32 -9.61 -26.92 -30.97
N SER A 33 -9.41 -25.79 -30.28
CA SER A 33 -8.92 -24.56 -30.88
C SER A 33 -8.35 -23.60 -29.84
N TRP A 34 -7.56 -22.64 -30.31
CA TRP A 34 -7.09 -21.53 -29.50
C TRP A 34 -8.25 -20.73 -28.88
N SER A 35 -9.33 -20.52 -29.63
CA SER A 35 -10.50 -19.81 -29.11
C SER A 35 -11.22 -20.59 -28.01
N ALA A 36 -11.32 -21.92 -28.12
CA ALA A 36 -11.90 -22.77 -27.08
C ALA A 36 -11.05 -22.77 -25.80
N LEU A 37 -9.73 -22.90 -25.95
CA LEU A 37 -8.78 -22.79 -24.84
C LEU A 37 -8.86 -21.41 -24.16
N MET A 38 -8.84 -20.32 -24.93
CA MET A 38 -8.92 -18.96 -24.38
C MET A 38 -10.27 -18.66 -23.74
N ALA A 39 -11.37 -19.19 -24.29
CA ALA A 39 -12.69 -19.05 -23.69
C ALA A 39 -12.78 -19.80 -22.35
N GLU A 40 -12.15 -20.97 -22.23
CA GLU A 40 -12.09 -21.71 -20.97
C GLU A 40 -11.13 -21.05 -19.95
N ALA A 41 -9.93 -20.68 -20.39
CA ALA A 41 -8.99 -19.95 -19.56
C ALA A 41 -9.55 -18.59 -19.09
N GLY A 42 -10.36 -17.93 -19.92
CA GLY A 42 -11.07 -16.69 -19.59
C GLY A 42 -12.32 -16.86 -18.73
N ARG A 43 -12.83 -18.09 -18.60
CA ARG A 43 -13.88 -18.45 -17.62
C ARG A 43 -13.32 -18.86 -16.26
N ARG A 44 -11.98 -18.98 -16.14
CA ARG A 44 -11.36 -19.30 -14.86
C ARG A 44 -11.67 -18.17 -13.88
N LEU A 45 -12.28 -18.54 -12.76
CA LEU A 45 -12.42 -17.62 -11.64
C LEU A 45 -11.02 -17.22 -11.18
N VAL A 46 -10.74 -15.92 -11.19
CA VAL A 46 -9.57 -15.37 -10.52
C VAL A 46 -9.76 -15.64 -9.03
N ALA A 47 -8.73 -16.15 -8.35
CA ALA A 47 -8.82 -16.37 -6.93
C ALA A 47 -9.12 -15.05 -6.23
N THR A 48 -10.01 -15.07 -5.23
CA THR A 48 -10.40 -13.85 -4.52
C THR A 48 -9.19 -13.19 -3.88
N GLU A 49 -8.23 -13.99 -3.43
CA GLU A 49 -6.95 -13.54 -2.86
C GLU A 49 -6.11 -12.75 -3.87
N ASP A 50 -6.01 -13.22 -5.12
CA ASP A 50 -5.30 -12.53 -6.20
C ASP A 50 -5.93 -11.16 -6.49
N LEU A 51 -7.27 -11.08 -6.43
CA LEU A 51 -7.98 -9.81 -6.59
C LEU A 51 -7.69 -8.87 -5.43
N HIS A 52 -7.72 -9.34 -4.17
CA HIS A 52 -7.37 -8.51 -3.02
C HIS A 52 -5.92 -8.00 -3.12
N GLN A 53 -4.98 -8.87 -3.45
CA GLN A 53 -3.59 -8.46 -3.63
C GLN A 53 -3.45 -7.40 -4.73
N TRP A 54 -4.10 -7.61 -5.89
CA TRP A 54 -4.03 -6.66 -7.00
C TRP A 54 -4.61 -5.30 -6.63
N PHE A 55 -5.85 -5.24 -6.12
CA PHE A 55 -6.49 -3.97 -5.76
C PHE A 55 -5.75 -3.27 -4.62
N GLY A 56 -5.30 -4.02 -3.60
CA GLY A 56 -4.51 -3.46 -2.49
C GLY A 56 -3.22 -2.80 -2.97
N ALA A 57 -2.48 -3.43 -3.89
CA ALA A 57 -1.26 -2.87 -4.44
C ALA A 57 -1.53 -1.69 -5.40
N GLN A 58 -2.51 -1.80 -6.29
CA GLN A 58 -2.82 -0.73 -7.26
C GLN A 58 -3.23 0.56 -6.56
N LEU A 59 -4.20 0.49 -5.65
CA LEU A 59 -4.73 1.65 -4.94
C LEU A 59 -3.66 2.30 -4.05
N ASN A 60 -2.84 1.49 -3.35
CA ASN A 60 -1.69 2.00 -2.60
C ASN A 60 -0.76 2.83 -3.49
N ASN A 61 -0.38 2.28 -4.65
CA ASN A 61 0.56 2.91 -5.56
C ASN A 61 -0.04 4.15 -6.24
N GLU A 62 -1.34 4.17 -6.51
CA GLU A 62 -2.05 5.33 -7.02
C GLU A 62 -2.04 6.49 -6.01
N VAL A 63 -2.34 6.20 -4.74
CA VAL A 63 -2.28 7.18 -3.66
C VAL A 63 -0.87 7.76 -3.55
N TRP A 64 0.17 6.94 -3.49
CA TRP A 64 1.55 7.44 -3.41
C TRP A 64 1.96 8.27 -4.62
N ARG A 65 1.59 7.86 -5.85
CA ARG A 65 1.82 8.70 -7.04
C ARG A 65 1.14 10.06 -6.94
N ALA A 66 -0.08 10.13 -6.41
CA ALA A 66 -0.79 11.38 -6.22
C ALA A 66 -0.13 12.27 -5.16
N ILE A 67 0.33 11.67 -4.05
CA ILE A 67 1.09 12.36 -2.99
C ILE A 67 2.41 12.91 -3.55
N ASP A 68 3.19 12.10 -4.26
CA ASP A 68 4.49 12.49 -4.82
C ASP A 68 4.36 13.57 -5.89
N ALA A 69 3.27 13.54 -6.67
CA ALA A 69 2.95 14.58 -7.64
C ALA A 69 2.37 15.85 -7.00
N ALA A 70 2.18 15.88 -5.68
CA ALA A 70 1.47 16.94 -4.96
C ALA A 70 0.11 17.30 -5.61
N ALA A 71 -0.60 16.27 -6.11
CA ALA A 71 -1.83 16.45 -6.88
C ALA A 71 -3.01 16.91 -6.01
N VAL A 72 -2.97 16.61 -4.71
CA VAL A 72 -4.01 16.97 -3.73
C VAL A 72 -3.38 17.74 -2.58
N SER A 73 -4.10 18.77 -2.11
CA SER A 73 -3.73 19.61 -0.97
C SER A 73 -4.97 19.88 -0.10
N PRO A 74 -4.83 20.50 1.09
CA PRO A 74 -5.99 20.84 1.91
C PRO A 74 -7.00 21.75 1.20
N GLY A 75 -6.51 22.60 0.29
CA GLY A 75 -7.31 23.54 -0.51
C GLY A 75 -7.88 22.98 -1.81
N SER A 76 -7.61 21.71 -2.14
CA SER A 76 -8.19 21.04 -3.32
C SER A 76 -9.70 20.84 -3.19
N ASP A 77 -10.35 20.54 -4.31
CA ASP A 77 -11.78 20.24 -4.38
C ASP A 77 -12.16 19.03 -3.49
N SER A 78 -13.42 18.98 -3.02
CA SER A 78 -13.88 17.87 -2.18
C SER A 78 -13.78 16.53 -2.88
N ASP A 79 -14.07 16.47 -4.19
CA ASP A 79 -14.09 15.19 -4.92
C ASP A 79 -12.67 14.61 -5.04
N ASP A 80 -11.65 15.45 -5.29
CA ASP A 80 -10.24 15.03 -5.35
C ASP A 80 -9.74 14.52 -3.99
N LYS A 81 -10.15 15.16 -2.89
CA LYS A 81 -9.79 14.75 -1.53
C LYS A 81 -10.47 13.44 -1.15
N ASP A 82 -11.76 13.32 -1.46
CA ASP A 82 -12.56 12.14 -1.18
C ASP A 82 -12.01 10.92 -1.92
N GLU A 83 -11.66 11.06 -3.21
CA GLU A 83 -11.08 9.97 -4.00
C GLU A 83 -9.78 9.44 -3.37
N LEU A 84 -8.89 10.33 -2.92
CA LEU A 84 -7.64 9.93 -2.28
C LEU A 84 -7.88 9.20 -0.94
N VAL A 85 -8.87 9.66 -0.16
CA VAL A 85 -9.29 9.00 1.09
C VAL A 85 -9.89 7.63 0.79
N TYR A 86 -10.80 7.53 -0.18
CA TYR A 86 -11.43 6.26 -0.56
C TYR A 86 -10.41 5.24 -1.04
N ALA A 87 -9.45 5.64 -1.89
CA ALA A 87 -8.41 4.77 -2.39
C ALA A 87 -7.52 4.23 -1.24
N ALA A 88 -7.15 5.06 -0.27
CA ALA A 88 -6.37 4.63 0.90
C ALA A 88 -7.15 3.61 1.76
N PHE A 89 -8.42 3.87 2.05
CA PHE A 89 -9.26 2.93 2.82
C PHE A 89 -9.53 1.62 2.06
N ALA A 90 -9.76 1.70 0.75
CA ALA A 90 -9.97 0.52 -0.08
C ALA A 90 -8.68 -0.33 -0.13
N SER A 91 -7.52 0.28 -0.32
CA SER A 91 -6.22 -0.39 -0.20
C SER A 91 -6.08 -1.11 1.14
N ALA A 92 -6.33 -0.41 2.25
CA ALA A 92 -6.28 -0.98 3.60
C ALA A 92 -7.25 -2.15 3.78
N HIS A 93 -8.48 -2.04 3.24
CA HIS A 93 -9.46 -3.11 3.27
C HIS A 93 -8.96 -4.37 2.58
N HIS A 94 -8.35 -4.24 1.39
CA HIS A 94 -7.82 -5.37 0.64
C HIS A 94 -6.64 -6.03 1.37
N TRP A 95 -5.69 -5.25 1.89
CA TRP A 95 -4.59 -5.79 2.70
C TRP A 95 -5.05 -6.44 4.00
N ARG A 96 -6.18 -6.02 4.56
CA ARG A 96 -6.76 -6.69 5.72
C ARG A 96 -7.29 -8.10 5.42
N GLN A 97 -7.66 -8.39 4.17
CA GLN A 97 -8.14 -9.73 3.81
C GLN A 97 -7.00 -10.74 3.64
N ILE A 98 -5.85 -10.31 3.10
CA ILE A 98 -4.78 -11.21 2.64
C ILE A 98 -3.37 -10.89 3.16
N GLY A 99 -3.15 -9.70 3.71
CA GLY A 99 -1.84 -9.18 4.09
C GLY A 99 -1.40 -9.53 5.51
N THR A 100 -0.10 -9.39 5.75
CA THR A 100 0.54 -9.58 7.07
C THR A 100 0.20 -8.43 8.03
N ARG A 101 0.71 -8.50 9.27
CA ARG A 101 0.60 -7.37 10.20
C ARG A 101 1.38 -6.15 9.71
N ALA A 102 2.50 -6.33 9.03
CA ALA A 102 3.23 -5.24 8.39
C ALA A 102 2.41 -4.59 7.27
N ASN A 103 1.72 -5.36 6.42
CA ASN A 103 0.81 -4.77 5.42
C ASN A 103 -0.28 -3.93 6.07
N GLN A 104 -0.85 -4.39 7.18
CA GLN A 104 -1.86 -3.64 7.93
C GLN A 104 -1.26 -2.34 8.51
N ALA A 105 -0.10 -2.40 9.16
CA ALA A 105 0.56 -1.22 9.71
C ALA A 105 0.86 -0.16 8.63
N ARG A 106 1.38 -0.58 7.48
CA ARG A 106 1.70 0.31 6.35
C ARG A 106 0.44 0.91 5.71
N ALA A 107 -0.67 0.18 5.72
CA ALA A 107 -1.95 0.71 5.27
C ALA A 107 -2.52 1.78 6.24
N GLU A 108 -2.37 1.58 7.55
CA GLU A 108 -2.73 2.59 8.56
C GLU A 108 -1.86 3.86 8.41
N HIS A 109 -0.56 3.69 8.14
CA HIS A 109 0.34 4.79 7.79
C HIS A 109 -0.17 5.57 6.55
N LEU A 110 -0.53 4.87 5.47
CA LEU A 110 -1.07 5.51 4.25
C LEU A 110 -2.32 6.35 4.55
N ILE A 111 -3.28 5.81 5.31
CA ILE A 111 -4.49 6.55 5.69
C ILE A 111 -4.12 7.80 6.50
N SER A 112 -3.19 7.69 7.44
CA SER A 112 -2.71 8.85 8.21
C SER A 112 -2.10 9.94 7.33
N ARG A 113 -1.26 9.55 6.36
CA ARG A 113 -0.62 10.48 5.43
C ARG A 113 -1.65 11.18 4.56
N VAL A 114 -2.59 10.44 3.97
CA VAL A 114 -3.69 11.04 3.18
C VAL A 114 -4.52 11.99 4.04
N ALA A 115 -4.96 11.56 5.23
CA ALA A 115 -5.76 12.39 6.12
C ALA A 115 -5.04 13.69 6.49
N THR A 116 -3.72 13.66 6.68
CA THR A 116 -2.91 14.85 6.92
C THR A 116 -2.93 15.80 5.71
N ILE A 117 -2.74 15.26 4.50
CA ILE A 117 -2.69 16.03 3.24
C ILE A 117 -4.04 16.68 2.92
N VAL A 118 -5.15 15.98 3.18
CA VAL A 118 -6.50 16.52 2.88
C VAL A 118 -7.08 17.39 3.99
N GLY A 119 -6.35 17.56 5.11
CA GLY A 119 -6.76 18.43 6.22
C GLY A 119 -7.74 17.81 7.21
N LEU A 120 -7.60 16.52 7.51
CA LEU A 120 -8.41 15.75 8.46
C LEU A 120 -7.56 15.28 9.67
N PRO A 121 -7.18 16.18 10.59
CA PRO A 121 -6.17 15.90 11.63
C PRO A 121 -6.57 14.81 12.62
N ASP A 122 -7.83 14.77 13.07
CA ASP A 122 -8.30 13.74 14.01
C ASP A 122 -8.26 12.33 13.40
N LEU A 123 -8.53 12.23 12.10
CA LEU A 123 -8.45 10.98 11.35
C LEU A 123 -6.98 10.56 11.20
N ALA A 124 -6.11 11.51 10.85
CA ALA A 124 -4.67 11.25 10.77
C ALA A 124 -4.14 10.70 12.09
N LEU A 125 -4.49 11.34 13.22
CA LEU A 125 -4.01 10.94 14.54
C LEU A 125 -4.48 9.54 14.92
N ARG A 126 -5.75 9.21 14.65
CA ARG A 126 -6.29 7.86 14.89
C ARG A 126 -5.47 6.79 14.17
N HIS A 127 -5.24 6.99 12.87
CA HIS A 127 -4.60 5.99 12.03
C HIS A 127 -3.08 5.93 12.25
N ALA A 128 -2.42 7.05 12.56
CA ALA A 128 -1.02 7.06 12.98
C ALA A 128 -0.81 6.32 14.31
N THR A 129 -1.69 6.55 15.29
CA THR A 129 -1.66 5.84 16.57
C THR A 129 -1.81 4.33 16.33
N ARG A 130 -2.77 3.95 15.49
CA ARG A 130 -3.00 2.54 15.15
C ARG A 130 -1.82 1.90 14.42
N CYS A 131 -1.17 2.65 13.53
CA CYS A 131 0.06 2.22 12.86
C CYS A 131 1.15 1.89 13.89
N LEU A 132 1.45 2.82 14.81
CA LEU A 132 2.46 2.61 15.84
C LEU A 132 2.13 1.41 16.74
N GLU A 133 0.86 1.27 17.17
CA GLU A 133 0.41 0.10 17.95
C GLU A 133 0.70 -1.23 17.23
N LEU A 134 0.44 -1.30 15.91
CA LEU A 134 0.70 -2.50 15.13
C LEU A 134 2.19 -2.78 15.00
N VAL A 135 3.00 -1.76 14.72
CA VAL A 135 4.46 -1.89 14.60
C VAL A 135 5.07 -2.38 15.91
N GLU A 136 4.70 -1.78 17.05
CA GLU A 136 5.23 -2.17 18.35
C GLU A 136 4.75 -3.56 18.80
N ALA A 137 3.46 -3.89 18.58
CA ALA A 137 2.90 -5.18 18.98
C ALA A 137 3.38 -6.37 18.14
N HIS A 138 3.83 -6.12 16.90
CA HIS A 138 4.20 -7.15 15.93
C HIS A 138 5.61 -6.95 15.37
N ALA A 139 6.55 -6.43 16.18
CA ALA A 139 7.91 -6.08 15.75
C ALA A 139 8.67 -7.20 14.99
N GLY A 140 8.37 -8.48 15.25
CA GLY A 140 8.97 -9.62 14.53
C GLY A 140 8.48 -9.80 13.08
N GLU A 141 7.42 -9.12 12.67
CA GLU A 141 6.91 -9.07 11.29
C GLU A 141 7.28 -7.76 10.57
N MET A 142 7.94 -6.82 11.27
CA MET A 142 8.26 -5.49 10.76
C MET A 142 9.68 -5.44 10.21
N GLU A 143 9.87 -4.56 9.23
CA GLU A 143 11.20 -4.14 8.81
C GLU A 143 11.69 -3.03 9.75
N ASP A 144 13.01 -2.79 9.77
CA ASP A 144 13.63 -1.80 10.66
C ASP A 144 13.17 -0.36 10.40
N TRP A 145 12.70 -0.06 9.20
CA TRP A 145 12.14 1.23 8.80
C TRP A 145 10.68 1.45 9.20
N ASP A 146 9.90 0.41 9.50
CA ASP A 146 8.46 0.56 9.81
C ASP A 146 8.24 1.44 11.06
N LEU A 147 9.12 1.34 12.06
CA LEU A 147 9.05 2.17 13.27
C LEU A 147 9.31 3.65 12.99
N GLY A 148 10.27 3.95 12.10
CA GLY A 148 10.57 5.33 11.70
C GLY A 148 9.35 6.00 11.07
N PHE A 149 8.69 5.32 10.12
CA PHE A 149 7.47 5.81 9.48
C PHE A 149 6.28 5.93 10.44
N ALA A 150 6.07 4.95 11.32
CA ALA A 150 4.96 5.00 12.27
C ALA A 150 5.09 6.22 13.22
N LEU A 151 6.30 6.48 13.71
CA LEU A 151 6.59 7.63 14.57
C LEU A 151 6.53 8.96 13.79
N GLU A 152 7.02 9.00 12.55
CA GLU A 152 6.91 10.17 11.67
C GLU A 152 5.44 10.57 11.49
N ALA A 153 4.59 9.61 11.09
CA ALA A 153 3.17 9.88 10.87
C ALA A 153 2.47 10.33 12.16
N LEU A 154 2.83 9.73 13.31
CA LEU A 154 2.26 10.12 14.61
C LEU A 154 2.67 11.53 15.01
N ALA A 155 3.96 11.86 14.94
CA ALA A 155 4.45 13.19 15.25
C ALA A 155 3.74 14.25 14.38
N ARG A 156 3.57 13.96 13.09
CA ARG A 156 2.91 14.89 12.17
C ARG A 156 1.43 15.05 12.49
N ALA A 157 0.73 13.96 12.76
CA ALA A 157 -0.69 14.01 13.11
C ALA A 157 -0.92 14.71 14.47
N GLN A 158 -0.06 14.47 15.46
CA GLN A 158 -0.06 15.20 16.73
C GLN A 158 0.09 16.69 16.49
N MET A 159 1.03 17.10 15.62
CA MET A 159 1.22 18.51 15.30
C MET A 159 0.02 19.11 14.57
N ALA A 160 -0.59 18.38 13.63
CA ALA A 160 -1.82 18.79 12.94
C ALA A 160 -3.00 18.98 13.93
N CYS A 161 -3.03 18.22 15.02
CA CYS A 161 -3.99 18.37 16.12
C CYS A 161 -3.58 19.43 17.17
N GLY A 162 -2.46 20.14 16.99
CA GLY A 162 -1.96 21.13 17.95
C GLY A 162 -1.32 20.54 19.22
N ARG A 163 -0.99 19.25 19.23
CA ARG A 163 -0.32 18.55 20.35
C ARG A 163 1.19 18.72 20.27
N VAL A 164 1.63 19.97 20.43
CA VAL A 164 3.00 20.40 20.12
C VAL A 164 4.06 19.63 20.91
N ASP A 165 3.91 19.49 22.23
CA ASP A 165 4.91 18.83 23.06
C ASP A 165 5.04 17.33 22.72
N GLU A 166 3.90 16.64 22.59
CA GLU A 166 3.84 15.23 22.17
C GLU A 166 4.48 15.02 20.79
N ALA A 167 4.23 15.94 19.85
CA ALA A 167 4.80 15.89 18.51
C ALA A 167 6.32 15.99 18.53
N HIS A 168 6.91 16.89 19.34
CA HIS A 168 8.36 17.03 19.45
C HIS A 168 9.01 15.78 20.05
N GLU A 169 8.44 15.22 21.10
CA GLU A 169 8.93 13.97 21.70
C GLU A 169 8.87 12.81 20.70
N THR A 170 7.76 12.68 19.99
CA THR A 170 7.56 11.63 18.99
C THR A 170 8.49 11.81 17.80
N LEU A 171 8.73 13.05 17.35
CA LEU A 171 9.67 13.34 16.28
C LEU A 171 11.12 12.98 16.67
N GLN A 172 11.51 13.22 17.92
CA GLN A 172 12.83 12.79 18.40
C GLN A 172 12.97 11.26 18.36
N ARG A 173 11.92 10.54 18.76
CA ARG A 173 11.87 9.07 18.64
C ARG A 173 11.95 8.63 17.17
N ALA A 174 11.22 9.31 16.27
CA ALA A 174 11.27 9.01 14.83
C ALA A 174 12.69 9.14 14.29
N ARG A 175 13.37 10.27 14.57
CA ARG A 175 14.77 10.50 14.15
C ARG A 175 15.73 9.45 14.71
N ALA A 176 15.55 9.04 15.96
CA ALA A 176 16.37 7.99 16.58
C ALA A 176 16.14 6.62 15.91
N ALA A 177 14.88 6.27 15.61
CA ALA A 177 14.54 5.04 14.89
C ALA A 177 15.11 5.07 13.46
N THR A 178 14.97 6.18 12.75
CA THR A 178 15.55 6.37 11.40
C THR A 178 17.06 6.21 11.40
N ALA A 179 17.77 6.77 12.39
CA ALA A 179 19.22 6.64 12.50
C ALA A 179 19.69 5.20 12.75
N ALA A 180 18.80 4.32 13.24
CA ALA A 180 19.09 2.92 13.53
C ALA A 180 18.82 1.97 12.34
N ILE A 181 18.21 2.46 11.25
CA ILE A 181 17.97 1.68 10.02
C ILE A 181 19.32 1.29 9.41
N VAL A 182 19.46 0.00 9.08
CA VAL A 182 20.74 -0.58 8.62
C VAL A 182 21.01 -0.25 7.16
N ASP A 183 20.01 -0.39 6.30
CA ASP A 183 20.14 -0.08 4.88
C ASP A 183 20.10 1.44 4.65
N SER A 184 21.10 1.96 3.95
CA SER A 184 21.19 3.40 3.72
C SER A 184 20.10 3.92 2.78
N GLY A 185 19.65 3.10 1.82
CA GLY A 185 18.59 3.48 0.89
C GLY A 185 17.24 3.58 1.61
N ASP A 186 16.89 2.58 2.43
CA ASP A 186 15.68 2.63 3.25
C ASP A 186 15.70 3.81 4.22
N ARG A 187 16.85 4.08 4.85
CA ARG A 187 17.03 5.25 5.72
C ARG A 187 16.80 6.57 4.97
N GLU A 188 17.39 6.72 3.79
CA GLU A 188 17.24 7.93 2.97
C GLU A 188 15.77 8.20 2.61
N ILE A 189 14.97 7.15 2.41
CA ILE A 189 13.53 7.29 2.16
C ILE A 189 12.82 7.88 3.39
N VAL A 190 13.08 7.36 4.60
CA VAL A 190 12.46 7.89 5.82
C VAL A 190 12.93 9.32 6.12
N GLU A 191 14.22 9.61 5.92
CA GLU A 191 14.76 10.98 6.05
C GLU A 191 14.09 11.95 5.05
N GLY A 192 13.82 11.48 3.82
CA GLY A 192 13.08 12.24 2.82
C GLY A 192 11.66 12.61 3.28
N GLU A 193 10.91 11.66 3.85
CA GLU A 193 9.58 11.96 4.41
C GLU A 193 9.66 12.86 5.66
N LEU A 194 10.67 12.68 6.51
CA LEU A 194 10.90 13.57 7.65
C LEU A 194 11.17 15.01 7.22
N ALA A 195 11.80 15.22 6.06
CA ALA A 195 12.04 16.54 5.48
C ALA A 195 10.85 17.10 4.70
N ARG A 196 9.87 16.27 4.32
CA ARG A 196 8.71 16.64 3.53
C ARG A 196 7.67 17.36 4.39
N GLU A 197 7.23 18.54 3.96
CA GLU A 197 6.12 19.30 4.55
C GLU A 197 4.74 18.62 4.29
N PRO A 198 3.66 18.94 5.05
CA PRO A 198 3.55 19.97 6.08
C PRO A 198 3.89 19.50 7.49
N TRP A 199 4.66 20.29 8.23
CA TRP A 199 4.94 20.10 9.66
C TRP A 199 4.18 21.08 10.57
N PHE A 200 3.20 21.79 10.01
CA PHE A 200 2.24 22.64 10.75
C PHE A 200 2.90 23.64 11.72
N GLY A 201 4.05 24.19 11.32
CA GLY A 201 4.79 25.17 12.10
C GLY A 201 5.81 24.59 13.08
N MET A 202 6.06 23.28 13.05
CA MET A 202 7.22 22.68 13.73
C MET A 202 8.51 23.10 13.04
N THR A 203 9.51 23.54 13.82
CA THR A 203 10.84 23.93 13.34
C THR A 203 11.91 22.97 13.84
#